data_AF-A0A2T1E079-F1
#
_entry.id   AF-A0A2T1E079-F1
#
_cell.length_a   1.000
_cell.length_b   1.000
_cell.length_c   1.000
_cell.angle_alpha   90.00
_cell.angle_beta   90.00
_cell.angle_gamma   90.00
#
_symmetry.space_group_name_H-M   'P 1'
#
loop_
_entity.id
_entity.type
_entity.pdbx_description
1 polymer ?
#
loop_
_entity_poly.entity_id
_entity_poly.type
_entity_poly.pdbx_seq_one_letter_code
_entity_poly.pdbx_strand_id
1 'polypeptide(L)'
;MTNPNLTQNFNLIVPAGTQIVTKIEVKNPGGDKSWKQGAVGAIVKSPTDNSHAYLVKLPDATQVSLRRHEFSIRKQFQSEGLQSGGDFLAEYNLYDSVIYRCVVGSRAYGLDNEQSDTDRRGIYQPPAILHWSLYGIPEQLENQENQECYWELQKFLV
;
A
#
# COMPACT_ATOMS: atom_id res chain seq x y z
N MET A 1 -16.17 3.43 -27.63
CA MET A 1 -15.21 2.41 -28.09
C MET A 1 -14.50 1.88 -26.86
N THR A 2 -14.97 0.73 -26.39
CA THR A 2 -14.40 -0.04 -25.27
C THR A 2 -12.98 -0.47 -25.64
N ASN A 3 -12.03 -0.25 -24.74
CA ASN A 3 -10.68 -0.81 -24.87
C ASN A 3 -10.62 -2.03 -23.94
N PRO A 4 -10.84 -3.26 -24.44
CA PRO A 4 -10.78 -4.46 -23.62
C PRO A 4 -9.31 -4.89 -23.49
N ASN A 5 -8.94 -5.37 -22.29
CA ASN A 5 -7.63 -5.91 -21.90
C ASN A 5 -6.63 -4.91 -21.34
N LEU A 6 -6.92 -4.35 -20.16
CA LEU A 6 -5.88 -4.32 -19.14
C LEU A 6 -5.63 -5.77 -18.70
N THR A 7 -4.69 -6.46 -19.34
CA THR A 7 -4.10 -7.65 -18.74
C THR A 7 -3.39 -7.20 -17.47
N GLN A 8 -4.07 -7.30 -16.32
CA GLN A 8 -3.42 -7.28 -15.02
C GLN A 8 -2.55 -8.53 -14.89
N ASN A 9 -1.36 -8.49 -15.49
CA ASN A 9 -0.26 -9.37 -15.10
C ASN A 9 0.76 -8.51 -14.38
N PHE A 10 0.48 -8.22 -13.11
CA PHE A 10 1.52 -7.80 -12.17
C PHE A 10 2.42 -9.00 -11.88
N ASN A 11 3.22 -9.42 -12.86
CA ASN A 11 4.40 -10.24 -12.63
C ASN A 11 5.47 -9.37 -11.96
N LEU A 12 5.17 -8.89 -10.75
CA LEU A 12 6.09 -8.09 -9.97
C LEU A 12 7.21 -9.03 -9.50
N ILE A 13 8.41 -8.80 -10.03
CA ILE A 13 9.63 -9.45 -9.53
C ILE A 13 9.82 -8.98 -8.10
N VAL A 14 9.88 -9.92 -7.16
CA VAL A 14 10.00 -9.61 -5.73
C VAL A 14 11.44 -9.19 -5.44
N PRO A 15 11.71 -8.00 -4.86
CA PRO A 15 13.06 -7.51 -4.66
C PRO A 15 13.84 -8.31 -3.59
N ALA A 16 15.17 -8.26 -3.68
CA ALA A 16 16.05 -8.76 -2.63
C ALA A 16 15.78 -8.04 -1.30
N GLY A 17 16.01 -8.73 -0.18
CA GLY A 17 15.65 -8.30 1.17
C GLY A 17 14.23 -8.68 1.59
N THR A 18 13.33 -9.02 0.65
CA THR A 18 11.95 -9.38 0.99
C THR A 18 11.88 -10.67 1.80
N GLN A 19 11.21 -10.63 2.96
CA GLN A 19 10.92 -11.83 3.73
C GLN A 19 9.81 -12.65 3.07
N ILE A 20 9.98 -13.97 3.05
CA ILE A 20 9.06 -14.91 2.43
C ILE A 20 8.78 -16.09 3.36
N VAL A 21 7.68 -16.79 3.08
CA VAL A 21 7.34 -18.09 3.65
C VAL A 21 7.26 -19.10 2.52
N THR A 22 7.96 -20.22 2.65
CA THR A 22 7.96 -21.32 1.68
C THR A 22 6.62 -22.06 1.68
N LYS A 23 6.10 -22.38 0.50
CA LYS A 23 4.87 -23.16 0.30
C LYS A 23 5.13 -24.63 0.00
N ILE A 24 6.37 -25.00 -0.22
CA ILE A 24 6.79 -26.36 -0.51
C ILE A 24 7.78 -26.83 0.55
N GLU A 25 7.95 -28.14 0.65
CA GLU A 25 9.11 -28.69 1.33
C GLU A 25 10.36 -28.34 0.52
N VAL A 26 11.31 -27.68 1.16
CA VAL A 26 12.57 -27.30 0.53
C VAL A 26 13.62 -28.33 0.90
N LYS A 27 14.32 -28.87 -0.09
CA LYS A 27 15.43 -29.79 0.12
C LYS A 27 16.74 -29.07 -0.11
N ASN A 28 17.74 -29.37 0.71
CA ASN A 28 19.07 -28.83 0.53
C ASN A 28 19.67 -29.40 -0.77
N PRO A 29 20.17 -28.57 -1.70
CA PRO A 29 20.85 -29.05 -2.91
C PRO A 29 22.12 -29.87 -2.62
N GLY A 30 22.73 -29.70 -1.43
CA GLY A 30 24.01 -30.31 -1.06
C GLY A 30 23.99 -31.23 0.16
N GLY A 31 22.83 -31.68 0.65
CA GLY A 31 22.76 -32.57 1.81
C GLY A 31 21.37 -33.11 2.12
N ASP A 32 21.26 -33.93 3.17
CA ASP A 32 20.04 -34.69 3.52
C ASP A 32 19.00 -33.88 4.33
N LYS A 33 19.23 -32.56 4.48
CA LYS A 33 18.35 -31.70 5.27
C LYS A 33 17.18 -31.21 4.43
N SER A 34 15.95 -31.43 4.90
CA SER A 34 14.75 -30.82 4.35
C SER A 34 14.09 -29.89 5.36
N TRP A 35 13.55 -28.78 4.86
CA TRP A 35 12.68 -27.89 5.61
C TRP A 35 11.25 -28.15 5.17
N LYS A 36 10.38 -28.49 6.12
CA LYS A 36 8.95 -28.59 5.88
C LYS A 36 8.41 -27.26 5.33
N GLN A 37 7.31 -27.34 4.58
CA GLN A 37 6.55 -26.18 4.16
C GLN A 37 6.31 -25.23 5.35
N GLY A 38 6.42 -23.92 5.10
CA GLY A 38 6.25 -22.89 6.13
C GLY A 38 7.56 -22.31 6.66
N ALA A 39 8.73 -22.76 6.18
CA ALA A 39 10.00 -22.16 6.52
C ALA A 39 10.09 -20.71 6.04
N VAL A 40 10.61 -19.83 6.89
CA VAL A 40 10.80 -18.41 6.61
C VAL A 40 12.18 -18.20 6.01
N GLY A 41 12.30 -17.35 4.98
CA GLY A 41 13.58 -16.93 4.43
C GLY A 41 13.55 -15.48 3.96
N ALA A 42 14.68 -14.99 3.46
CA ALA A 42 14.78 -13.69 2.81
C ALA A 42 15.36 -13.85 1.40
N ILE A 43 14.84 -13.10 0.43
CA ILE A 43 15.37 -13.11 -0.95
C ILE A 43 16.76 -12.45 -0.93
N VAL A 44 17.78 -13.17 -1.39
CA VAL A 44 19.14 -12.64 -1.60
C VAL A 44 19.29 -12.09 -3.00
N LYS A 45 18.73 -12.79 -4.00
CA LYS A 45 18.82 -12.39 -5.41
C LYS A 45 17.49 -12.64 -6.11
N SER A 46 17.00 -11.60 -6.76
CA SER A 46 15.83 -11.65 -7.62
C SER A 46 16.23 -11.98 -9.06
N PRO A 47 15.43 -12.77 -9.79
CA PRO A 47 15.61 -12.98 -11.21
C PRO A 47 15.34 -11.69 -12.00
N THR A 48 15.80 -11.61 -13.25
CA THR A 48 15.52 -10.49 -14.16
C THR A 48 14.19 -10.66 -14.91
N ASP A 49 13.55 -11.82 -14.79
CA ASP A 49 12.26 -12.14 -15.37
C ASP A 49 11.41 -13.00 -14.40
N ASN A 50 10.22 -13.41 -14.82
CA ASN A 50 9.33 -14.22 -13.99
C ASN A 50 9.39 -15.73 -14.28
N SER A 51 10.30 -16.19 -15.15
CA SER A 51 10.49 -17.62 -15.46
C SER A 51 11.61 -18.23 -14.63
N HIS A 52 12.56 -17.41 -14.16
CA HIS A 52 13.67 -17.84 -13.34
C HIS A 52 13.35 -17.86 -11.84
N ALA A 53 14.14 -18.64 -11.12
CA ALA A 53 13.99 -18.81 -9.68
C ALA A 53 14.73 -17.71 -8.89
N TYR A 54 14.20 -17.43 -7.71
CA TYR A 54 14.77 -16.54 -6.71
C TYR A 54 15.80 -17.30 -5.88
N LEU A 55 16.85 -16.61 -5.46
CA LEU A 55 17.79 -17.14 -4.48
C LEU A 55 17.35 -16.66 -3.10
N VAL A 56 17.01 -17.59 -2.23
CA VAL A 56 16.49 -17.31 -0.88
C VAL A 56 17.45 -17.85 0.16
N LYS A 57 17.77 -17.03 1.15
CA LYS A 57 18.54 -17.44 2.33
C LYS A 57 17.59 -17.80 3.47
N LEU A 58 17.70 -19.03 3.94
CA LEU A 58 16.99 -19.54 5.12
C LEU A 58 17.71 -19.09 6.41
N PRO A 59 17.09 -19.25 7.60
CA PRO A 59 17.62 -18.72 8.85
C PRO A 59 18.94 -19.39 9.27
N ASP A 60 19.19 -20.60 8.81
CA ASP A 60 20.45 -21.34 9.01
C ASP A 60 21.54 -20.98 7.97
N ALA A 61 21.37 -19.86 7.28
CA ALA A 61 22.24 -19.36 6.21
C ALA A 61 22.29 -20.20 4.93
N THR A 62 21.53 -21.29 4.83
CA THR A 62 21.44 -22.08 3.60
C THR A 62 20.76 -21.27 2.49
N GLN A 63 21.29 -21.35 1.28
CA GLN A 63 20.70 -20.73 0.10
C GLN A 63 19.98 -21.76 -0.74
N VAL A 64 18.74 -21.45 -1.09
CA VAL A 64 17.83 -22.33 -1.84
C VAL A 64 17.22 -21.57 -3.01
N SER A 65 16.97 -22.28 -4.10
CA SER A 65 16.34 -21.71 -5.28
C SER A 65 14.84 -21.96 -5.23
N LEU A 66 14.03 -20.90 -5.30
CA LEU A 66 12.56 -20.99 -5.24
C LEU A 66 11.92 -20.20 -6.38
N ARG A 67 10.96 -20.80 -7.08
CA ARG A 67 10.12 -20.12 -8.07
C ARG A 67 9.07 -19.25 -7.40
N ARG A 68 8.54 -18.26 -8.14
CA ARG A 68 7.57 -17.28 -7.63
C ARG A 68 6.34 -17.92 -6.95
N HIS A 69 5.87 -19.05 -7.46
CA HIS A 69 4.69 -19.75 -6.92
C HIS A 69 5.00 -20.61 -5.68
N GLU A 70 6.27 -20.89 -5.40
CA GLU A 70 6.73 -21.77 -4.31
C GLU A 70 6.87 -21.03 -2.97
N PHE A 71 6.60 -19.72 -2.94
CA PHE A 71 6.61 -18.92 -1.72
C PHE A 71 5.50 -17.87 -1.68
N SER A 72 5.18 -17.41 -0.47
CA SER A 72 4.39 -16.21 -0.21
C SER A 72 5.28 -15.14 0.41
N ILE A 73 5.02 -13.87 0.13
CA ILE A 73 5.72 -12.77 0.82
C ILE A 73 5.22 -12.72 2.27
N ARG A 74 6.16 -12.73 3.23
CA ARG A 74 5.87 -12.50 4.64
C ARG A 74 5.75 -11.00 4.84
N LYS A 75 4.54 -10.46 4.75
CA LYS A 75 4.28 -9.07 5.11
C LYS A 75 4.48 -8.94 6.61
N GLN A 76 5.39 -8.08 7.05
CA GLN A 76 5.55 -7.70 8.45
C GLN A 76 4.24 -7.03 8.92
N PHE A 77 3.31 -7.83 9.44
CA PHE A 77 2.27 -7.41 10.37
C PHE A 77 2.75 -7.65 11.82
N GLN A 78 4.04 -7.38 12.06
CA GLN A 78 4.72 -7.58 13.34
C GLN A 78 5.66 -6.40 13.61
N SER A 79 5.06 -5.24 13.81
CA SER A 79 5.57 -4.21 14.68
C SER A 79 4.36 -3.40 15.12
N GLU A 80 3.95 -3.62 16.36
CA GLU A 80 2.93 -2.85 17.11
C GLU A 80 1.47 -3.18 16.75
N GLY A 81 0.82 -3.90 17.67
CA GLY A 81 -0.56 -4.33 17.51
C GLY A 81 -1.53 -3.16 17.42
N LEU A 82 -2.47 -3.21 16.47
CA LEU A 82 -3.75 -2.47 16.39
C LEU A 82 -3.78 -0.95 16.72
N GLN A 83 -2.68 -0.29 17.03
CA GLN A 83 -2.68 1.06 17.63
C GLN A 83 -2.12 2.16 16.75
N SER A 84 -1.69 1.90 15.51
CA SER A 84 -1.04 2.92 14.71
C SER A 84 -1.65 3.09 13.32
N GLY A 85 -2.99 3.14 13.23
CA GLY A 85 -3.66 3.59 12.00
C GLY A 85 -3.24 5.02 11.60
N GLY A 86 -2.92 5.87 12.59
CA GLY A 86 -2.40 7.21 12.35
C GLY A 86 -0.98 7.23 11.76
N ASP A 87 -0.09 6.33 12.19
CA ASP A 87 1.30 6.29 11.72
C ASP A 87 1.41 5.74 10.29
N PHE A 88 0.56 4.75 9.96
CA PHE A 88 0.42 4.24 8.58
C PHE A 88 -0.14 5.30 7.61
N LEU A 89 -1.08 6.13 8.06
CA LEU A 89 -1.62 7.23 7.24
C LEU A 89 -0.65 8.41 7.15
N ALA A 90 0.23 8.63 8.13
CA ALA A 90 1.19 9.72 8.13
C ALA A 90 2.20 9.64 6.97
N GLU A 91 2.47 8.44 6.45
CA GLU A 91 3.25 8.25 5.23
C GLU A 91 2.54 8.78 3.97
N TYR A 92 1.22 8.95 4.02
CA TYR A 92 0.40 9.40 2.90
C TYR A 92 -0.13 10.81 3.15
N ASN A 93 0.30 11.76 2.32
CA ASN A 93 -0.33 13.06 2.29
C ASN A 93 -1.70 12.97 1.59
N LEU A 94 -2.77 12.76 2.36
CA LEU A 94 -4.13 12.60 1.82
C LEU A 94 -4.65 13.85 1.09
N TYR A 95 -4.07 15.03 1.33
CA TYR A 95 -4.40 16.25 0.58
C TYR A 95 -4.03 16.15 -0.90
N ASP A 96 -3.03 15.33 -1.26
CA ASP A 96 -2.67 15.07 -2.67
C ASP A 96 -3.72 14.21 -3.40
N SER A 97 -4.64 13.61 -2.64
CA SER A 97 -5.76 12.80 -3.15
C SER A 97 -7.07 13.58 -3.28
N VAL A 98 -7.03 14.91 -3.13
CA VAL A 98 -8.19 15.80 -3.36
C VAL A 98 -8.49 15.83 -4.86
N ILE A 99 -9.63 15.26 -5.25
CA ILE A 99 -10.08 15.18 -6.64
C ILE A 99 -10.96 16.36 -7.07
N TYR A 100 -11.50 17.09 -6.10
CA TYR A 100 -12.32 18.27 -6.32
C TYR A 100 -12.10 19.30 -5.21
N ARG A 101 -11.91 20.56 -5.59
CA ARG A 101 -11.73 21.70 -4.69
C ARG A 101 -12.47 22.92 -5.25
N CYS A 102 -13.29 23.55 -4.43
CA CYS A 102 -13.94 24.82 -4.75
C CYS A 102 -13.84 25.80 -3.59
N VAL A 103 -13.96 27.09 -3.91
CA VAL A 103 -14.18 28.14 -2.91
C VAL A 103 -15.69 28.21 -2.64
N VAL A 104 -16.05 28.32 -1.37
CA VAL A 104 -17.43 28.55 -0.93
C VAL A 104 -17.50 29.82 -0.08
N GLY A 105 -18.71 30.18 0.37
CA GLY A 105 -18.90 31.34 1.24
C GLY A 105 -18.89 32.68 0.49
N SER A 106 -18.71 33.77 1.23
CA SER A 106 -18.88 35.15 0.73
C SER A 106 -18.07 35.42 -0.54
N ARG A 107 -16.84 34.90 -0.63
CA ARG A 107 -15.98 35.02 -1.83
C ARG A 107 -16.52 34.32 -3.07
N ALA A 108 -17.16 33.17 -2.90
CA ALA A 108 -17.78 32.47 -4.02
C ALA A 108 -19.00 33.24 -4.58
N TYR A 109 -19.66 34.02 -3.73
CA TYR A 109 -20.85 34.81 -4.08
C TYR A 109 -20.58 36.29 -4.36
N GLY A 110 -19.33 36.76 -4.25
CA GLY A 110 -18.96 38.16 -4.41
C GLY A 110 -19.54 39.08 -3.32
N LEU A 111 -19.78 38.53 -2.13
CA LEU A 111 -20.26 39.24 -0.94
C LEU A 111 -19.14 39.52 0.06
N ASP A 112 -17.89 39.31 -0.34
CA ASP A 112 -16.74 39.42 0.52
C ASP A 112 -16.28 40.87 0.75
N ASN A 113 -15.52 41.04 1.83
CA ASN A 113 -14.83 42.26 2.20
C ASN A 113 -13.36 41.94 2.53
N GLU A 114 -12.57 42.97 2.86
CA GLU A 114 -11.14 42.83 3.16
C GLU A 114 -10.83 41.85 4.30
N GLN A 115 -11.78 41.62 5.22
CA GLN A 115 -11.64 40.75 6.38
C GLN A 115 -12.21 39.35 6.16
N SER A 116 -12.84 39.10 5.02
CA SER A 116 -13.41 37.78 4.73
C SER A 116 -12.30 36.75 4.64
N ASP A 117 -12.59 35.51 5.01
CA ASP A 117 -11.76 34.32 4.86
C ASP A 117 -12.10 33.57 3.56
N THR A 118 -11.26 32.61 3.18
CA THR A 118 -11.46 31.84 1.94
C THR A 118 -11.71 30.39 2.26
N ASP A 119 -12.97 30.03 2.44
CA ASP A 119 -13.38 28.66 2.66
C ASP A 119 -13.15 27.79 1.42
N ARG A 120 -12.32 26.77 1.56
CA ARG A 120 -12.15 25.72 0.55
C ARG A 120 -12.89 24.48 0.99
N ARG A 121 -13.74 23.96 0.11
CA ARG A 121 -14.44 22.71 0.30
C ARG A 121 -14.21 21.78 -0.88
N GLY A 122 -14.38 20.49 -0.66
CA GLY A 122 -14.21 19.56 -1.75
C GLY A 122 -14.30 18.10 -1.34
N ILE A 123 -13.79 17.25 -2.22
CA ILE A 123 -13.88 15.80 -2.13
C ILE A 123 -12.49 15.23 -2.35
N TYR A 124 -12.11 14.25 -1.55
CA TYR A 124 -10.89 13.50 -1.73
C TYR A 124 -11.19 12.00 -1.87
N GLN A 125 -10.39 11.32 -2.68
CA GLN A 125 -10.52 9.89 -2.94
C GLN A 125 -9.21 9.19 -2.56
N PRO A 126 -9.14 8.47 -1.43
CA PRO A 126 -7.91 7.81 -1.00
C PRO A 126 -7.45 6.74 -2.01
N PRO A 127 -6.14 6.44 -2.05
CA PRO A 127 -5.64 5.25 -2.74
C PRO A 127 -6.35 3.97 -2.27
N ALA A 128 -6.63 3.06 -3.19
CA ALA A 128 -7.36 1.82 -2.91
C ALA A 128 -6.72 0.96 -1.80
N ILE A 129 -5.37 1.00 -1.68
CA ILE A 129 -4.64 0.28 -0.63
C ILE A 129 -4.95 0.80 0.78
N LEU A 130 -5.26 2.09 0.92
CA LEU A 130 -5.68 2.70 2.19
C LEU A 130 -7.17 2.47 2.45
N HIS A 131 -7.98 2.67 1.42
CA HIS A 131 -9.43 2.53 1.49
C HIS A 131 -9.87 1.11 1.91
N TRP A 132 -9.15 0.09 1.45
CA TRP A 132 -9.39 -1.32 1.85
C TRP A 132 -8.44 -1.81 2.95
N SER A 133 -7.72 -0.91 3.62
CA SER A 133 -6.89 -1.26 4.77
C SER A 133 -7.77 -1.56 5.99
N LEU A 134 -7.24 -2.34 6.93
CA LEU A 134 -7.90 -2.59 8.22
C LEU A 134 -7.96 -1.35 9.13
N TYR A 135 -7.16 -0.31 8.82
CA TYR A 135 -7.08 0.92 9.61
C TYR A 135 -8.15 1.94 9.22
N GLY A 136 -8.78 1.76 8.06
CA GLY A 136 -9.70 2.74 7.49
C GLY A 136 -8.97 4.02 7.08
N ILE A 137 -9.76 5.05 6.79
CA ILE A 137 -9.29 6.39 6.41
C ILE A 137 -10.18 7.46 7.05
N PRO A 138 -9.70 8.69 7.23
CA PRO A 138 -10.50 9.76 7.82
C PRO A 138 -11.71 10.08 6.95
N GLU A 139 -12.92 10.13 7.50
CA GLU A 139 -14.07 10.54 6.69
C GLU A 139 -13.99 12.01 6.20
N GLN A 140 -13.14 12.82 6.85
CA GLN A 140 -12.99 14.24 6.57
C GLN A 140 -11.56 14.68 6.87
N LEU A 141 -10.98 15.47 5.97
CA LEU A 141 -9.75 16.19 6.21
C LEU A 141 -10.09 17.64 6.57
N GLU A 142 -9.51 18.15 7.65
CA GLU A 142 -9.68 19.55 8.07
C GLU A 142 -8.33 20.23 8.23
N ASN A 143 -8.21 21.43 7.66
CA ASN A 143 -7.11 22.34 7.91
C ASN A 143 -7.69 23.72 8.26
N GLN A 144 -7.70 24.03 9.56
CA GLN A 144 -8.25 25.29 10.06
C GLN A 144 -7.41 26.51 9.64
N GLU A 145 -6.09 26.37 9.57
CA GLU A 145 -5.19 27.47 9.18
C GLU A 145 -5.45 27.90 7.73
N ASN A 146 -5.62 26.93 6.83
CA ASN A 146 -5.87 27.17 5.41
C ASN A 146 -7.37 27.25 5.05
N GLN A 147 -8.25 27.17 6.05
CA GLN A 147 -9.72 27.15 5.89
C GLN A 147 -10.21 26.08 4.91
N GLU A 148 -9.64 24.88 4.99
CA GLU A 148 -9.95 23.76 4.09
C GLU A 148 -10.72 22.65 4.81
N CYS A 149 -11.73 22.09 4.13
CA CYS A 149 -12.42 20.88 4.56
C CYS A 149 -12.75 19.99 3.35
N TYR A 150 -12.31 18.74 3.36
CA TYR A 150 -12.51 17.80 2.26
C TYR A 150 -13.21 16.54 2.77
N TRP A 151 -14.34 16.18 2.17
CA TRP A 151 -15.03 14.93 2.47
C TRP A 151 -14.45 13.77 1.67
N GLU A 152 -14.39 12.62 2.31
CA GLU A 152 -14.16 11.37 1.61
C GLU A 152 -15.29 11.10 0.59
N LEU A 153 -14.95 10.53 -0.56
CA LEU A 153 -15.88 10.35 -1.69
C LEU A 153 -17.13 9.54 -1.34
N GLN A 154 -17.02 8.41 -0.65
CA GLN A 154 -18.17 7.62 -0.23
C GLN A 154 -19.05 8.41 0.75
N LYS A 155 -18.46 9.11 1.73
CA LYS A 155 -19.22 10.00 2.64
C LYS A 155 -19.93 11.14 1.90
N PHE A 156 -19.36 11.65 0.82
CA PHE A 156 -20.02 12.71 0.04
C PHE A 156 -21.25 12.20 -0.71
N LEU A 157 -21.23 10.94 -1.16
CA LEU A 157 -22.28 10.36 -2.00
C LEU A 157 -23.48 9.78 -1.23
N VAL A 158 -23.30 9.44 0.06
CA VAL A 158 -24.27 8.69 0.88
C VAL A 158 -24.52 9.43 2.19
#